data_AF-A0A1V6EGK7-F1
#
_entry.id   AF-A0A1V6EGK7-F1
#
_cell.length_a   1.000
_cell.length_b   1.000
_cell.length_c   1.000
_cell.angle_alpha   90.00
_cell.angle_beta   90.00
_cell.angle_gamma   90.00
#
_symmetry.space_group_name_H-M   'P 1'
#
loop_
_entity.id
_entity.type
_entity.pdbx_description
1 polymer ?
#
loop_
_entity_poly.entity_id
_entity_poly.type
_entity_poly.pdbx_seq_one_letter_code
_entity_poly.pdbx_strand_id
1 'polypeptide(L)'
;MSVMMPYADGLRDVADWYRQLWAESLGKKFDLEGKKEVFTGQTPIKALGVTDQHSQVQLYREGPNNKLFTILEVKRFSASLRIPDVLPQVKGLDYLRNATMNKLMAAELRGTLDALKMSHRPVIRVILPALNAYTVAQVLYMLEVETAMAGCLYHVDAFNQPGVEEGKIIARKLMGGDR
;
A
#
# COMPACT_ATOMS: atom_id res chain seq x y z
N MET A 1 -11.46 -3.47 1.80
CA MET A 1 -10.40 -2.44 1.70
C MET A 1 -9.09 -3.13 1.33
N SER A 2 -8.24 -2.49 0.55
CA SER A 2 -6.90 -2.99 0.18
C SER A 2 -5.84 -2.12 0.84
N VAL A 3 -4.95 -2.71 1.63
CA VAL A 3 -3.86 -2.00 2.30
C VAL A 3 -2.56 -2.36 1.59
N MET A 4 -1.87 -1.38 1.01
CA MET A 4 -0.52 -1.57 0.51
C MET A 4 0.48 -1.03 1.53
N MET A 5 1.35 -1.92 2.03
CA MET A 5 2.32 -1.60 3.09
C MET A 5 3.73 -2.00 2.66
N PRO A 6 4.45 -1.14 1.93
CA PRO A 6 5.88 -1.34 1.68
C PRO A 6 6.71 -1.33 2.95
N TYR A 7 7.75 -2.16 2.99
CA TYR A 7 8.81 -2.17 4.00
C TYR A 7 10.13 -1.61 3.44
N ALA A 8 9.99 -0.50 2.70
CA ALA A 8 11.10 0.30 2.20
C ALA A 8 10.59 1.70 1.89
N ASP A 9 11.26 2.73 2.41
CA ASP A 9 10.87 4.14 2.17
C ASP A 9 10.81 4.51 0.69
N GLY A 10 11.73 3.98 -0.13
CA GLY A 10 11.74 4.24 -1.57
C GLY A 10 10.55 3.64 -2.34
N LEU A 11 9.68 2.86 -1.69
CA LEU A 11 8.42 2.36 -2.26
C LEU A 11 7.19 3.09 -1.70
N ARG A 12 7.37 4.10 -0.85
CA ARG A 12 6.27 4.88 -0.27
C ARG A 12 5.36 5.47 -1.35
N ASP A 13 5.95 6.07 -2.38
CA ASP A 13 5.20 6.71 -3.46
C ASP A 13 4.56 5.70 -4.41
N VAL A 14 5.09 4.47 -4.48
CA VAL A 14 4.42 3.36 -5.19
C VAL A 14 3.08 3.03 -4.51
N ALA A 15 3.02 3.07 -3.18
CA ALA A 15 1.76 2.86 -2.46
C ALA A 15 0.76 4.01 -2.65
N ASP A 16 1.22 5.26 -2.76
CA ASP A 16 0.35 6.39 -3.12
C ASP A 16 -0.12 6.32 -4.57
N TRP A 17 0.77 5.98 -5.51
CA TRP A 17 0.40 5.76 -6.91
C TRP A 17 -0.63 4.63 -7.05
N TYR A 18 -0.45 3.52 -6.33
CA TYR A 18 -1.43 2.43 -6.28
C TYR A 18 -2.80 2.90 -5.75
N ARG A 19 -2.84 3.81 -4.77
CA ARG A 19 -4.11 4.36 -4.29
C ARG A 19 -4.89 5.04 -5.40
N GLN A 20 -4.23 5.84 -6.23
CA GLN A 20 -4.88 6.46 -7.38
C GLN A 20 -5.34 5.39 -8.37
N LEU A 21 -4.42 4.52 -8.80
CA LEU A 21 -4.69 3.47 -9.78
C LEU A 21 -5.92 2.64 -9.38
N TRP A 22 -5.95 2.13 -8.15
CA TRP A 22 -6.99 1.23 -7.69
C TRP A 22 -8.33 1.96 -7.44
N ALA A 23 -8.29 3.14 -6.80
CA ALA A 23 -9.50 3.88 -6.46
C ALA A 23 -10.19 4.45 -7.71
N GLU A 24 -9.43 5.11 -8.58
CA GLU A 24 -9.99 5.81 -9.74
C GLU A 24 -10.44 4.83 -10.82
N SER A 25 -9.73 3.71 -10.98
CA SER A 25 -10.11 2.68 -11.96
C SER A 25 -11.34 1.87 -11.52
N LEU A 26 -11.40 1.46 -10.24
CA LEU A 26 -12.40 0.48 -9.78
C LEU A 26 -13.55 1.09 -8.98
N GLY A 27 -13.42 2.34 -8.50
CA GLY A 27 -14.49 3.05 -7.79
C GLY A 27 -15.54 3.56 -8.78
N LYS A 28 -16.49 2.71 -9.19
CA LYS A 28 -17.41 3.03 -10.29
C LYS A 28 -18.87 2.94 -9.89
N LYS A 29 -19.62 3.98 -10.28
CA LYS A 29 -21.06 4.07 -10.07
C LYS A 29 -21.83 3.12 -10.99
N PHE A 30 -21.46 3.04 -12.27
CA PHE A 30 -22.18 2.26 -13.27
C PHE A 30 -21.39 1.03 -13.72
N ASP A 31 -22.09 0.01 -14.19
CA ASP A 31 -21.51 -1.14 -14.89
C ASP A 31 -20.88 -0.75 -16.24
N LEU A 32 -20.19 -1.70 -16.88
CA LEU A 32 -19.50 -1.51 -18.15
C LEU A 32 -20.44 -1.04 -19.29
N GLU A 33 -21.72 -1.39 -19.21
CA GLU A 33 -22.74 -0.97 -20.19
C GLU A 33 -23.35 0.40 -19.89
N GLY A 34 -23.06 0.98 -18.72
CA GLY A 34 -23.63 2.26 -18.27
C GLY A 34 -25.12 2.18 -17.93
N LYS A 35 -25.69 0.98 -17.75
CA LYS A 35 -27.13 0.77 -17.58
C LYS A 35 -27.55 0.60 -16.13
N LYS A 36 -26.67 0.03 -15.30
CA LYS A 36 -26.99 -0.29 -13.91
C LYS A 36 -26.05 0.43 -12.96
N GLU A 37 -26.61 0.96 -11.88
CA GLU A 37 -25.82 1.42 -10.75
C GLU A 37 -25.31 0.21 -9.93
N VAL A 38 -23.99 0.12 -9.77
CA VAL A 38 -23.29 -0.96 -9.06
C VAL A 38 -22.54 -0.49 -7.82
N PHE A 39 -22.11 0.77 -7.78
CA PHE A 39 -21.33 1.36 -6.67
C PHE A 39 -20.18 0.44 -6.19
N THR A 40 -19.42 -0.08 -7.15
CA THR A 40 -18.30 -0.99 -6.85
C THR A 40 -17.06 -0.21 -6.44
N GLY A 41 -16.09 -0.94 -5.92
CA GLY A 41 -14.79 -0.43 -5.53
C GLY A 41 -14.32 -0.99 -4.21
N GLN A 42 -13.00 -1.02 -4.06
CA GLN A 42 -12.35 -1.40 -2.81
C GLN A 42 -11.43 -0.26 -2.39
N THR A 43 -11.69 0.38 -1.26
CA THR A 43 -10.89 1.52 -0.81
C THR A 43 -9.41 1.12 -0.63
N PRO A 44 -8.46 1.75 -1.35
CA PRO A 44 -7.04 1.52 -1.16
C PRO A 44 -6.49 2.42 -0.04
N ILE A 45 -5.66 1.85 0.82
CA ILE A 45 -5.06 2.48 1.99
C ILE A 45 -3.54 2.33 1.88
N LYS A 46 -2.81 3.44 1.99
CA LYS A 46 -1.35 3.43 2.13
C LYS A 46 -1.00 3.20 3.60
N ALA A 47 -0.03 2.33 3.83
CA ALA A 47 0.73 2.23 5.06
C ALA A 47 2.22 2.13 4.74
N LEU A 48 3.09 2.24 5.74
CA LEU A 48 4.53 2.10 5.60
C LEU A 48 5.11 1.31 6.77
N GLY A 49 5.82 0.22 6.47
CA GLY A 49 6.61 -0.51 7.44
C GLY A 49 7.99 0.14 7.63
N VAL A 50 8.49 0.29 8.85
CA VAL A 50 7.88 -0.13 10.14
C VAL A 50 7.04 0.98 10.81
N THR A 51 7.06 2.20 10.27
CA THR A 51 6.44 3.39 10.88
C THR A 51 4.98 3.18 11.30
N ASP A 52 4.14 2.62 10.43
CA ASP A 52 2.72 2.42 10.69
C ASP A 52 2.40 1.20 11.57
N GLN A 53 3.42 0.45 12.02
CA GLN A 53 3.25 -0.43 13.18
C GLN A 53 2.84 0.37 14.42
N HIS A 54 3.26 1.62 14.51
CA HIS A 54 2.95 2.54 15.61
C HIS A 54 1.76 3.46 15.33
N SER A 55 0.98 3.18 14.27
CA SER A 55 -0.21 3.97 13.93
C SER A 55 -1.41 3.08 13.62
N GLN A 56 -1.26 2.17 12.65
CA GLN A 56 -2.39 1.46 12.07
C GLN A 56 -2.49 0.00 12.50
N VAL A 57 -1.38 -0.63 12.92
CA VAL A 57 -1.37 -2.09 13.18
C VAL A 57 -2.32 -2.51 14.30
N GLN A 58 -2.57 -1.66 15.31
CA GLN A 58 -3.62 -1.90 16.31
C GLN A 58 -5.00 -2.11 15.64
N LEU A 59 -5.41 -1.17 14.78
CA LEU A 59 -6.66 -1.26 14.02
C LEU A 59 -6.66 -2.45 13.06
N TYR A 60 -5.52 -2.75 12.44
CA TYR A 60 -5.41 -3.85 11.48
C TYR A 60 -5.54 -5.22 12.14
N ARG A 61 -5.08 -5.36 13.38
CA ARG A 61 -5.10 -6.63 14.12
C ARG A 61 -6.38 -6.87 14.90
N GLU A 62 -6.95 -5.85 15.51
CA GLU A 62 -8.07 -6.01 16.45
C GLU A 62 -9.38 -5.37 15.94
N GLY A 63 -9.31 -4.54 14.90
CA GLY A 63 -10.48 -3.94 14.29
C GLY A 63 -11.24 -4.87 13.31
N PRO A 64 -12.20 -4.32 12.55
CA PRO A 64 -13.01 -5.07 11.60
C PRO A 64 -12.18 -5.85 10.58
N ASN A 65 -12.56 -7.10 10.30
CA ASN A 65 -11.90 -7.96 9.30
C ASN A 65 -12.39 -7.68 7.88
N ASN A 66 -12.04 -6.49 7.39
CA ASN A 66 -12.47 -5.97 6.09
C ASN A 66 -11.29 -5.48 5.23
N LYS A 67 -10.07 -5.95 5.51
CA LYS A 67 -8.82 -5.51 4.87
C LYS A 67 -8.07 -6.70 4.28
N LEU A 68 -7.64 -6.57 3.03
CA LEU A 68 -6.62 -7.39 2.39
C LEU A 68 -5.30 -6.62 2.44
N PHE A 69 -4.21 -7.27 2.85
CA PHE A 69 -2.90 -6.62 2.98
C PHE A 69 -1.97 -7.09 1.86
N THR A 70 -1.43 -6.15 1.09
CA THR A 70 -0.35 -6.37 0.14
C THR A 70 0.94 -5.78 0.71
N ILE A 71 1.84 -6.64 1.16
CA ILE A 71 3.13 -6.25 1.74
C ILE A 71 4.20 -6.27 0.65
N LEU A 72 4.88 -5.14 0.44
CA LEU A 72 6.03 -5.06 -0.48
C LEU A 72 7.31 -5.18 0.33
N GLU A 73 8.06 -6.26 0.12
CA GLU A 73 9.33 -6.52 0.78
C GLU A 73 10.50 -6.32 -0.20
N VAL A 74 11.59 -5.71 0.29
CA VAL A 74 12.87 -5.65 -0.43
C VAL A 74 13.87 -6.57 0.25
N LYS A 75 14.35 -7.62 -0.43
CA LYS A 75 15.30 -8.58 0.15
C LYS A 75 16.69 -7.99 0.39
N ARG A 76 17.19 -7.19 -0.55
CA ARG A 76 18.53 -6.58 -0.48
C ARG A 76 18.43 -5.07 -0.61
N PHE A 77 18.73 -4.38 0.48
CA PHE A 77 18.91 -2.94 0.49
C PHE A 77 20.28 -2.58 -0.09
N SER A 78 20.40 -1.40 -0.69
CA SER A 78 21.65 -0.90 -1.27
C SER A 78 22.73 -0.58 -0.23
N ALA A 79 22.32 -0.34 1.01
CA ALA A 79 23.21 -0.06 2.13
C ALA A 79 22.83 -0.91 3.34
N SER A 80 23.84 -1.21 4.16
CA SER A 80 23.63 -1.75 5.49
C SER A 80 24.18 -0.82 6.55
N LEU A 81 23.34 -0.46 7.52
CA LEU A 81 23.71 0.43 8.62
C LEU A 81 23.86 -0.40 9.90
N ARG A 82 25.09 -0.47 10.42
CA ARG A 82 25.37 -1.12 11.71
C ARG A 82 24.89 -0.23 12.86
N ILE A 83 24.22 -0.85 13.82
CA ILE A 83 23.87 -0.21 15.09
C ILE A 83 25.13 -0.28 15.97
N PRO A 84 25.67 0.88 16.39
CA PRO A 84 26.92 0.91 17.15
C PRO A 84 26.74 0.30 18.53
N ASP A 85 27.81 -0.25 19.06
CA ASP A 85 27.86 -0.75 20.44
C ASP A 85 28.08 0.44 21.39
N VAL A 86 26.98 1.04 21.82
CA VAL A 86 26.96 2.20 22.71
C VAL A 86 25.97 1.98 23.84
N LEU A 87 26.09 2.79 24.90
CA LEU A 87 25.23 2.76 26.08
C LEU A 87 25.22 1.38 26.79
N PRO A 88 26.38 0.82 27.17
CA PRO A 88 26.48 -0.49 27.82
C PRO A 88 25.61 -0.63 29.08
N GLN A 89 25.37 0.50 29.77
CA GLN A 89 24.52 0.57 30.96
C GLN A 89 23.04 0.26 30.68
N VAL A 90 22.56 0.40 29.44
CA VAL A 90 21.16 0.14 29.07
C VAL A 90 21.01 -1.30 28.57
N LYS A 91 20.94 -2.25 29.50
CA LYS A 91 20.85 -3.70 29.20
C LYS A 91 19.70 -4.09 28.27
N GLY A 92 18.60 -3.32 28.28
CA GLY A 92 17.46 -3.56 27.38
C GLY A 92 17.79 -3.44 25.89
N LEU A 93 18.92 -2.83 25.51
CA LEU A 93 19.35 -2.66 24.12
C LEU A 93 20.37 -3.72 23.66
N ASP A 94 20.72 -4.70 24.50
CA ASP A 94 21.77 -5.70 24.20
C ASP A 94 21.51 -6.42 22.87
N TYR A 95 20.26 -6.71 22.53
CA TYR A 95 19.89 -7.42 21.28
C TYR A 95 20.08 -6.59 20.00
N LEU A 96 20.17 -5.26 20.11
CA LEU A 96 20.42 -4.35 18.99
C LEU A 96 21.90 -4.08 18.77
N ARG A 97 22.74 -4.21 19.81
CA ARG A 97 24.16 -3.88 19.72
C ARG A 97 24.84 -4.75 18.67
N ASN A 98 25.63 -4.12 17.81
CA ASN A 98 26.32 -4.77 16.69
C ASN A 98 25.41 -5.44 15.63
N ALA A 99 24.09 -5.37 15.79
CA ALA A 99 23.15 -5.73 14.74
C ALA A 99 23.13 -4.66 13.64
N THR A 100 22.32 -4.86 12.60
CA THR A 100 22.11 -3.88 11.54
C THR A 100 20.66 -3.41 11.54
N MET A 101 20.43 -2.17 11.10
CA MET A 101 19.08 -1.66 10.87
C MET A 101 18.29 -2.54 9.89
N ASN A 102 18.95 -3.14 8.91
CA ASN A 102 18.33 -4.08 7.98
C ASN A 102 17.82 -5.34 8.69
N LYS A 103 18.59 -5.87 9.65
CA LYS A 103 18.17 -7.03 10.47
C LYS A 103 16.97 -6.67 11.33
N LEU A 104 16.96 -5.47 11.93
CA LEU A 104 15.82 -4.97 12.70
C LEU A 104 14.57 -4.82 11.82
N MET A 105 14.67 -4.14 10.67
CA MET A 105 13.56 -3.99 9.72
C MET A 105 13.00 -5.35 9.24
N ALA A 106 13.88 -6.31 8.96
CA ALA A 106 13.46 -7.66 8.56
C ALA A 106 12.75 -8.42 9.70
N ALA A 107 13.22 -8.25 10.94
CA ALA A 107 12.57 -8.83 12.11
C ALA A 107 11.19 -8.20 12.36
N GLU A 108 11.07 -6.88 12.24
CA GLU A 108 9.81 -6.16 12.40
C GLU A 108 8.80 -6.49 11.29
N LEU A 109 9.25 -6.64 10.04
CA LEU A 109 8.43 -7.16 8.95
C LEU A 109 7.88 -8.54 9.28
N ARG A 110 8.77 -9.45 9.70
CA ARG A 110 8.38 -10.82 10.02
C ARG A 110 7.39 -10.85 11.18
N GLY A 111 7.67 -10.08 12.24
CA GLY A 111 6.80 -9.94 13.39
C GLY A 111 5.40 -9.45 13.00
N THR A 112 5.31 -8.44 12.14
CA THR A 112 4.01 -7.93 11.65
C THR A 112 3.27 -8.96 10.81
N LEU A 113 3.94 -9.68 9.91
CA LEU A 113 3.32 -10.74 9.11
C LEU A 113 2.74 -11.85 9.99
N ASP A 114 3.52 -12.33 10.96
CA ASP A 114 3.09 -13.38 11.87
C ASP A 114 1.94 -12.88 12.78
N ALA A 115 2.01 -11.64 13.26
CA ALA A 115 0.96 -11.01 14.06
C ALA A 115 -0.36 -10.82 13.29
N LEU A 116 -0.31 -10.44 12.01
CA LEU A 116 -1.48 -10.36 11.13
C LEU A 116 -2.06 -11.76 10.86
N LYS A 117 -1.21 -12.76 10.64
CA LYS A 117 -1.62 -14.15 10.42
C LYS A 117 -2.31 -14.73 11.66
N MET A 118 -1.76 -14.49 12.86
CA MET A 118 -2.38 -14.89 14.13
C MET A 118 -3.75 -14.25 14.33
N SER A 119 -3.94 -13.02 13.84
CA SER A 119 -5.23 -12.32 13.84
C SER A 119 -6.13 -12.69 12.65
N HIS A 120 -5.82 -13.76 11.91
CA HIS A 120 -6.57 -14.25 10.75
C HIS A 120 -6.83 -13.17 9.67
N ARG A 121 -5.84 -12.30 9.45
CA ARG A 121 -5.89 -11.28 8.41
C ARG A 121 -5.32 -11.83 7.09
N PRO A 122 -6.00 -11.64 5.95
CA PRO A 122 -5.50 -12.12 4.66
C PRO A 122 -4.34 -11.25 4.17
N VAL A 123 -3.21 -11.88 3.83
CA VAL A 123 -1.97 -11.20 3.46
C VAL A 123 -1.41 -11.78 2.17
N ILE A 124 -1.08 -10.91 1.23
CA ILE A 124 -0.27 -11.15 0.04
C ILE A 124 1.10 -10.51 0.29
N ARG A 125 2.16 -11.24 -0.05
CA ARG A 125 3.54 -10.77 0.09
C ARG A 125 4.22 -10.75 -1.26
N VAL A 126 4.57 -9.57 -1.74
CA VAL A 126 5.31 -9.35 -2.98
C VAL A 126 6.76 -9.05 -2.61
N ILE A 127 7.68 -9.89 -3.09
CA ILE A 127 9.07 -9.86 -2.65
C ILE A 127 9.96 -9.42 -3.81
N LEU A 128 10.51 -8.21 -3.70
CA LEU A 128 11.46 -7.65 -4.65
C LEU A 128 12.88 -8.09 -4.26
N PRO A 129 13.71 -8.55 -5.22
CA PRO A 129 15.08 -8.98 -4.93
C PRO A 129 15.98 -7.82 -4.47
N ALA A 130 15.75 -6.61 -5.00
CA ALA A 130 16.40 -5.36 -4.63
C ALA A 130 15.50 -4.19 -5.07
N LEU A 131 15.76 -2.99 -4.59
CA LEU A 131 15.08 -1.78 -5.04
C LEU A 131 15.88 -1.10 -6.15
N ASN A 132 15.38 -1.15 -7.38
CA ASN A 132 15.95 -0.46 -8.54
C ASN A 132 14.86 -0.24 -9.61
N ALA A 133 15.19 0.50 -10.67
CA ALA A 133 14.22 0.82 -11.73
C ALA A 133 13.58 -0.43 -12.36
N TYR A 134 14.35 -1.50 -12.54
CA TYR A 134 13.85 -2.74 -13.13
C TYR A 134 12.79 -3.42 -12.25
N THR A 135 13.07 -3.58 -10.95
CA THR A 135 12.11 -4.23 -10.03
C THR A 135 10.91 -3.35 -9.72
N VAL A 136 11.08 -2.02 -9.70
CA VAL A 136 9.96 -1.09 -9.57
C VAL A 136 9.04 -1.16 -10.80
N ALA A 137 9.61 -1.16 -12.01
CA ALA A 137 8.82 -1.28 -13.24
C ALA A 137 7.99 -2.58 -13.28
N GLN A 138 8.56 -3.70 -12.81
CA GLN A 138 7.82 -4.96 -12.69
C GLN A 138 6.62 -4.85 -11.76
N VAL A 139 6.76 -4.20 -10.60
CA VAL A 139 5.66 -4.00 -9.65
C VAL A 139 4.59 -3.09 -10.24
N LEU A 140 4.98 -1.97 -10.86
CA LEU A 140 4.02 -1.05 -11.48
C LEU A 140 3.21 -1.76 -12.56
N TYR A 141 3.88 -2.45 -13.48
CA TYR A 141 3.21 -3.18 -14.57
C TYR A 141 2.30 -4.30 -14.05
N MET A 142 2.73 -5.04 -13.02
CA MET A 142 1.90 -6.04 -12.36
C MET A 142 0.62 -5.42 -11.79
N LEU A 143 0.71 -4.26 -11.12
CA LEU A 143 -0.43 -3.57 -10.53
C LEU A 143 -1.38 -2.99 -11.59
N GLU A 144 -0.86 -2.51 -12.73
CA GLU A 144 -1.68 -2.08 -13.88
C GLU A 144 -2.49 -3.25 -14.45
N VAL A 145 -1.83 -4.40 -14.67
CA VAL A 145 -2.49 -5.61 -15.17
C VAL A 145 -3.51 -6.14 -14.16
N GLU A 146 -3.16 -6.17 -12.87
CA GLU A 146 -4.07 -6.54 -11.79
C GLU A 146 -5.33 -5.66 -11.79
N THR A 147 -5.16 -4.35 -11.95
CA THR A 147 -6.27 -3.39 -11.97
C THR A 147 -7.16 -3.58 -13.19
N ALA A 148 -6.58 -3.80 -14.38
CA ALA A 148 -7.34 -4.08 -15.59
C ALA A 148 -8.16 -5.37 -15.45
N MET A 149 -7.54 -6.45 -14.93
CA MET A 149 -8.22 -7.71 -14.65
C MET A 149 -9.34 -7.55 -13.61
N ALA A 150 -9.09 -6.80 -12.53
CA ALA A 150 -10.10 -6.50 -11.52
C ALA A 150 -11.29 -5.73 -12.12
N GLY A 151 -11.06 -4.78 -13.02
CA GLY A 151 -12.11 -4.08 -13.76
C GLY A 151 -13.00 -5.03 -14.56
N CYS A 152 -12.40 -6.00 -15.27
CA CYS A 152 -13.15 -7.06 -15.95
C CYS A 152 -13.98 -7.90 -14.98
N LEU A 153 -13.40 -8.32 -13.85
CA LEU A 153 -14.09 -9.11 -12.83
C LEU A 153 -15.22 -8.34 -12.15
N TYR A 154 -15.08 -7.02 -11.98
CA TYR A 154 -16.10 -6.14 -11.39
C TYR A 154 -17.15 -5.70 -12.41
N HIS A 155 -16.96 -6.03 -13.69
CA HIS A 155 -17.81 -5.62 -14.80
C HIS A 155 -17.96 -4.09 -14.91
N VAL A 156 -16.83 -3.37 -14.84
CA VAL A 156 -16.79 -1.91 -14.97
C VAL A 156 -15.67 -1.48 -15.92
N ASP A 157 -15.83 -0.29 -16.50
CA ASP A 157 -14.75 0.34 -17.27
C ASP A 157 -13.65 0.83 -16.31
N ALA A 158 -12.47 0.23 -16.37
CA ALA A 158 -11.33 0.60 -15.52
C ALA A 158 -10.57 1.85 -16.01
N PHE A 159 -10.86 2.36 -17.21
CA PHE A 159 -10.02 3.34 -17.90
C PHE A 159 -10.63 4.75 -18.00
N ASN A 160 -11.77 4.98 -17.33
CA ASN A 160 -12.43 6.29 -17.26
C ASN A 160 -12.51 6.84 -15.83
N GLN A 161 -12.93 8.10 -15.68
CA GLN A 161 -13.03 8.79 -14.39
C GLN A 161 -14.21 9.80 -14.33
N PRO A 162 -15.45 9.42 -14.70
CA PRO A 162 -16.55 10.39 -14.85
C PRO A 162 -16.89 11.16 -13.56
N GLY A 163 -16.65 10.57 -12.39
CA GLY A 163 -17.00 11.15 -11.09
C GLY A 163 -16.23 12.41 -10.69
N VAL A 164 -15.15 12.76 -11.40
CA VAL A 164 -14.34 13.95 -11.05
C VAL A 164 -14.82 15.23 -11.75
N GLU A 165 -15.65 15.10 -12.80
CA GLU A 165 -16.02 16.24 -13.65
C GLU A 165 -16.95 17.24 -12.96
N GLU A 166 -17.89 16.76 -12.15
CA GLU A 166 -18.83 17.63 -11.41
C GLU A 166 -18.08 18.61 -10.49
N GLY A 167 -17.05 18.15 -9.80
CA GLY A 167 -16.22 18.99 -8.93
C GLY A 167 -15.49 20.09 -9.72
N LYS A 168 -14.98 19.76 -10.92
CA LYS A 168 -14.32 20.74 -11.80
C LYS A 168 -15.29 21.81 -12.30
N ILE A 169 -16.52 21.42 -12.68
CA ILE A 169 -17.56 22.34 -13.13
C ILE A 169 -17.92 23.32 -12.01
N ILE A 170 -18.16 22.82 -10.81
CA ILE A 170 -18.48 23.65 -9.64
C ILE A 170 -17.32 24.60 -9.32
N ALA A 171 -16.08 24.11 -9.32
CA ALA A 171 -14.90 24.94 -9.08
C ALA A 171 -14.76 26.05 -10.13
N ARG A 172 -14.94 25.74 -11.42
CA ARG A 172 -14.91 26.72 -12.51
C ARG A 172 -15.97 27.80 -12.33
N LYS A 173 -17.19 27.39 -11.98
CA LYS A 173 -18.30 28.31 -11.71
C LYS A 173 -17.98 29.25 -10.54
N LEU A 174 -17.41 28.73 -9.46
CA LEU A 174 -17.00 29.53 -8.29
C LEU A 174 -15.88 30.53 -8.63
N MET A 175 -15.01 30.18 -9.58
CA MET A 175 -13.94 31.06 -10.07
C MET A 175 -14.41 32.06 -11.15
N GLY A 176 -15.70 32.06 -11.51
CA GLY A 176 -16.26 32.97 -12.51
C GLY A 176 -15.91 32.62 -13.96
N GLY A 177 -15.49 31.39 -14.24
CA GLY A 177 -15.07 30.92 -15.58
C GLY A 177 -16.21 30.62 -16.56
N ASP A 178 -17.45 30.97 -16.20
CA ASP A 178 -18.66 30.85 -17.01
C ASP A 178 -19.17 32.22 -17.53
N ARG A 179 -18.32 33.26 -17.50
CA ARG A 179 -18.57 34.56 -18.17
C ARG A 179 -18.00 34.59 -19.57
#